data_AF-A0A1U7X584-F1
#
_entry.id   AF-A0A1U7X584-F1
#
_cell.length_a   1.000
_cell.length_b   1.000
_cell.length_c   1.000
_cell.angle_alpha   90.00
_cell.angle_beta   90.00
_cell.angle_gamma   90.00
#
_symmetry.space_group_name_H-M   'P 1'
#
loop_
_entity.id
_entity.type
_entity.pdbx_description
1 polymer ?
#
loop_
_entity_poly.entity_id
_entity_poly.type
_entity_poly.pdbx_seq_one_letter_code
_entity_poly.pdbx_strand_id
1 'polypeptide(L)'
;MACNIEVIFGQAKFATSGEPRLSYSRKWSGKFAIFSVATGPSQVTELQGKLAYHEKKRAIFSNEKFGIFGGKFVPETLISSLTKLDYEFNSALHDPQFQMELEVALRDYVGRETPLYFAERLIDHYKSRNRGKGPDIYLKREDLNHVGAHKINNAIAQTMLAKRMDCKNIIAATGAVQHGVATAAACAKLSLECTVFMGSLDMERRPSNVLLMKHLGAKIRVPRC
;
A
#
# COMPACT_ATOMS: atom_id res chain seq x y z
N MET A 1 17.57 13.42 18.48
CA MET A 1 16.13 13.29 18.17
C MET A 1 15.93 12.05 17.32
N ALA A 2 15.38 10.98 17.88
CA ALA A 2 14.93 9.84 17.08
C ALA A 2 13.54 10.20 16.54
N CYS A 3 13.40 10.33 15.22
CA CYS A 3 12.10 10.48 14.61
C CYS A 3 11.50 9.07 14.48
N ASN A 4 10.71 8.68 15.48
CA ASN A 4 10.05 7.38 15.51
C ASN A 4 8.79 7.47 14.65
N ILE A 5 8.88 7.09 13.37
CA ILE A 5 7.71 6.85 12.54
C ILE A 5 7.26 5.41 12.82
N GLU A 6 6.27 5.24 13.70
CA GLU A 6 5.56 3.97 13.84
C GLU A 6 4.61 3.78 12.65
N VAL A 7 4.78 2.68 11.91
CA VAL A 7 3.88 2.29 10.83
C VAL A 7 2.62 1.66 11.44
N ILE A 8 1.56 2.45 11.62
CA ILE A 8 0.31 2.00 12.26
C ILE A 8 -0.62 1.35 11.21
N PHE A 9 -1.05 0.10 11.47
CA PHE A 9 -2.23 -0.51 10.85
C PHE A 9 -3.41 -0.45 11.84
N GLY A 10 -4.53 0.17 11.45
CA GLY A 10 -5.77 0.22 12.24
C GLY A 10 -6.78 -0.85 11.82
N GLN A 11 -7.39 -1.53 12.79
CA GLN A 11 -8.71 -2.18 12.65
C GLN A 11 -9.75 -1.30 13.38
N ALA A 12 -10.86 -0.96 12.72
CA ALA A 12 -11.91 -0.09 13.27
C ALA A 12 -13.31 -0.76 13.27
N LYS A 13 -14.14 -0.43 14.28
CA LYS A 13 -15.59 -0.75 14.39
C LYS A 13 -16.43 0.54 14.60
N PHE A 14 -17.70 0.50 14.18
CA PHE A 14 -18.63 1.60 13.79
C PHE A 14 -19.57 2.19 14.87
N ALA A 15 -19.95 3.49 14.76
CA ALA A 15 -21.31 4.08 14.96
C ALA A 15 -21.46 5.60 14.55
N THR A 16 -22.56 5.95 13.86
CA THR A 16 -22.97 7.16 13.05
C THR A 16 -23.32 8.46 13.85
N SER A 17 -23.45 9.71 13.36
CA SER A 17 -24.25 10.29 12.23
C SER A 17 -24.06 11.84 12.02
N GLY A 18 -24.42 12.41 10.83
CA GLY A 18 -24.89 13.83 10.63
C GLY A 18 -24.19 14.77 9.61
N GLU A 19 -24.84 15.13 8.48
CA GLU A 19 -24.49 16.09 7.36
C GLU A 19 -24.78 17.60 7.69
N PRO A 20 -24.61 18.68 6.83
CA PRO A 20 -24.32 18.86 5.36
C PRO A 20 -23.25 19.98 5.04
N ARG A 21 -23.00 20.56 3.84
CA ARG A 21 -22.80 20.20 2.40
C ARG A 21 -22.64 21.56 1.62
N LEU A 22 -21.67 21.75 0.70
CA LEU A 22 -21.68 22.79 -0.38
C LEU A 22 -20.60 22.50 -1.46
N SER A 23 -20.87 22.85 -2.74
CA SER A 23 -20.25 22.26 -3.95
C SER A 23 -19.67 23.26 -4.96
N TYR A 24 -18.63 22.87 -5.74
CA TYR A 24 -18.31 23.45 -7.07
C TYR A 24 -17.56 22.44 -7.99
N SER A 25 -17.72 22.53 -9.33
CA SER A 25 -17.32 21.50 -10.32
C SER A 25 -16.44 22.04 -11.47
N ARG A 26 -15.52 21.21 -12.01
CA ARG A 26 -14.95 21.31 -13.38
C ARG A 26 -14.70 19.91 -13.98
N LYS A 27 -14.97 19.76 -15.28
CA LYS A 27 -14.88 18.51 -16.08
C LYS A 27 -13.51 18.35 -16.76
N TRP A 28 -13.08 17.10 -16.95
CA TRP A 28 -12.07 16.70 -17.94
C TRP A 28 -12.45 15.35 -18.56
N SER A 29 -12.14 15.15 -19.85
CA SER A 29 -12.54 13.98 -20.65
C SER A 29 -11.33 13.39 -21.39
N GLY A 30 -11.03 12.11 -21.18
CA GLY A 30 -10.02 11.36 -21.93
C GLY A 30 -10.53 9.97 -22.31
N LYS A 31 -10.30 9.53 -23.54
CA LYS A 31 -10.67 8.21 -24.10
C LYS A 31 -9.52 7.22 -23.89
N PHE A 32 -9.83 5.98 -23.48
CA PHE A 32 -8.88 4.85 -23.53
C PHE A 32 -9.46 3.73 -24.40
N ALA A 33 -8.61 3.09 -25.21
CA ALA A 33 -8.93 1.91 -26.02
C ALA A 33 -8.02 0.74 -25.59
N ILE A 34 -8.61 -0.44 -25.36
CA ILE A 34 -7.90 -1.69 -25.10
C ILE A 34 -7.93 -2.49 -26.40
N PHE A 35 -6.77 -2.77 -26.99
CA PHE A 35 -6.64 -3.64 -28.16
C PHE A 35 -6.35 -5.07 -27.71
N SER A 36 -7.24 -6.01 -28.06
CA SER A 36 -6.96 -7.45 -28.03
C SER A 36 -6.76 -7.92 -29.47
N VAL A 37 -5.60 -8.50 -29.75
CA VAL A 37 -5.28 -9.09 -31.06
C VAL A 37 -5.74 -10.55 -31.02
N ALA A 38 -6.82 -10.85 -31.75
CA ALA A 38 -7.17 -12.21 -32.14
C ALA A 38 -7.67 -12.21 -33.59
N THR A 39 -7.18 -13.20 -34.33
CA THR A 39 -7.29 -13.46 -35.76
C THR A 39 -8.72 -13.62 -36.29
N GLY A 40 -9.06 -12.93 -37.41
CA GLY A 40 -10.22 -13.23 -38.27
C GLY A 40 -11.24 -12.08 -38.42
N PRO A 41 -11.85 -11.86 -39.60
CA PRO A 41 -12.64 -10.67 -39.88
C PRO A 41 -14.10 -10.87 -39.44
N SER A 42 -14.45 -10.37 -38.26
CA SER A 42 -15.85 -10.29 -37.82
C SER A 42 -16.10 -8.96 -37.13
N GLN A 43 -16.77 -8.08 -37.88
CA GLN A 43 -17.56 -6.90 -37.50
C GLN A 43 -17.34 -6.34 -36.08
N VAL A 44 -16.71 -5.15 -36.03
CA VAL A 44 -16.63 -4.31 -34.84
C VAL A 44 -18.02 -3.76 -34.52
N THR A 45 -18.72 -4.37 -33.57
CA THR A 45 -19.92 -3.76 -32.99
C THR A 45 -19.47 -2.77 -31.93
N GLU A 46 -19.59 -1.48 -32.23
CA GLU A 46 -19.27 -0.38 -31.34
C GLU A 46 -20.30 -0.33 -30.19
N LEU A 47 -19.99 -1.00 -29.07
CA LEU A 47 -20.77 -0.88 -27.84
C LEU A 47 -20.49 0.49 -27.21
N GLN A 48 -21.30 1.50 -27.58
CA GLN A 48 -21.35 2.78 -26.88
C GLN A 48 -22.01 2.62 -25.50
N GLY A 49 -21.28 2.05 -24.55
CA GLY A 49 -21.63 2.08 -23.14
C GLY A 49 -21.21 3.42 -22.52
N LYS A 50 -22.15 4.31 -22.23
CA LYS A 50 -21.90 5.43 -21.31
C LYS A 50 -21.75 4.88 -19.89
N LEU A 51 -20.55 4.47 -19.51
CA LEU A 51 -20.18 4.39 -18.10
C LEU A 51 -20.03 5.84 -17.60
N ALA A 52 -21.16 6.43 -17.21
CA ALA A 52 -21.17 7.68 -16.48
C ALA A 52 -20.62 7.42 -15.07
N TYR A 53 -19.30 7.50 -14.92
CA TYR A 53 -18.69 7.61 -13.61
C TYR A 53 -19.01 9.00 -13.09
N HIS A 54 -20.05 9.09 -12.25
CA HIS A 54 -20.28 10.27 -11.43
C HIS A 54 -19.20 10.31 -10.35
N GLU A 55 -18.10 10.98 -10.65
CA GLU A 55 -17.10 11.34 -9.65
C GLU A 55 -17.71 12.39 -8.71
N LYS A 56 -18.43 11.92 -7.69
CA LYS A 56 -18.74 12.74 -6.52
C LYS A 56 -17.41 12.97 -5.81
N LYS A 57 -16.77 14.12 -6.06
CA LYS A 57 -15.75 14.68 -5.16
C LYS A 57 -16.40 14.91 -3.80
N ARG A 58 -16.50 13.85 -2.99
CA ARG A 58 -16.54 13.99 -1.53
C ARG A 58 -15.18 14.59 -1.19
N ALA A 59 -15.17 15.71 -0.48
CA ALA A 59 -14.02 16.01 0.35
C ALA A 59 -13.94 14.82 1.33
N ILE A 60 -13.09 13.85 1.01
CA ILE A 60 -12.98 12.59 1.76
C ILE A 60 -12.48 12.88 3.19
N PHE A 61 -11.83 14.02 3.37
CA PHE A 61 -11.22 14.44 4.61
C PHE A 61 -11.87 15.72 5.12
N SER A 62 -12.85 15.60 6.01
CA SER A 62 -13.13 16.66 6.98
C SER A 62 -12.35 16.30 8.25
N ASN A 63 -11.34 17.09 8.61
CA ASN A 63 -10.51 16.87 9.80
C ASN A 63 -9.94 15.44 9.94
N GLU A 64 -9.30 14.92 8.88
CA GLU A 64 -8.60 13.62 8.91
C GLU A 64 -9.51 12.40 9.19
N LYS A 65 -10.84 12.57 9.07
CA LYS A 65 -11.82 11.50 9.27
C LYS A 65 -12.50 11.10 7.98
N PHE A 66 -12.74 9.80 7.86
CA PHE A 66 -13.62 9.17 6.86
C PHE A 66 -15.00 8.97 7.49
N GLY A 67 -15.83 10.02 7.46
CA GLY A 67 -17.09 10.05 8.20
C GLY A 67 -16.82 10.01 9.71
N ILE A 68 -17.20 8.91 10.36
CA ILE A 68 -16.97 8.68 11.80
C ILE A 68 -15.64 7.96 12.10
N PHE A 69 -14.95 7.43 11.07
CA PHE A 69 -13.72 6.65 11.23
C PHE A 69 -12.47 7.51 11.04
N GLY A 70 -11.38 7.12 11.71
CA GLY A 70 -10.10 7.82 11.62
C GLY A 70 -9.99 8.99 12.61
N GLY A 71 -9.10 9.93 12.32
CA GLY A 71 -8.62 10.91 13.29
C GLY A 71 -7.47 10.38 14.16
N LYS A 72 -6.90 11.28 14.98
CA LYS A 72 -5.72 11.02 15.81
C LYS A 72 -6.12 10.84 17.27
N PHE A 73 -6.18 9.60 17.74
CA PHE A 73 -6.44 9.24 19.14
C PHE A 73 -5.13 8.81 19.82
N VAL A 74 -4.24 9.78 20.03
CA VAL A 74 -2.90 9.54 20.57
C VAL A 74 -2.61 10.50 21.74
N PRO A 75 -1.64 10.18 22.61
CA PRO A 75 -1.16 11.12 23.63
C PRO A 75 -0.65 12.42 23.01
N GLU A 76 -0.78 13.52 23.74
CA GLU A 76 -0.36 14.87 23.31
C GLU A 76 1.10 14.92 22.86
N THR A 77 1.96 14.13 23.50
CA THR A 77 3.39 14.00 23.18
C THR A 77 3.67 13.56 21.74
N LEU A 78 2.73 12.87 21.08
CA LEU A 78 2.87 12.41 19.70
C LEU A 78 2.29 13.38 18.66
N ILE A 79 1.47 14.35 19.07
CA ILE A 79 0.77 15.26 18.16
C ILE A 79 1.76 16.03 17.30
N SER A 80 2.83 16.58 17.89
CA SER A 80 3.85 17.36 17.15
C SER A 80 4.57 16.53 16.08
N SER A 81 4.86 15.26 16.38
CA SER A 81 5.52 14.34 15.45
C SER A 81 4.61 13.95 14.29
N LEU A 82 3.33 13.69 14.58
CA LEU A 82 2.33 13.38 13.55
C LEU A 82 2.07 14.58 12.64
N THR A 83 1.92 15.78 13.19
CA THR A 83 1.73 17.00 12.39
C THR A 83 2.90 17.26 11.45
N LYS A 84 4.14 17.03 11.92
CA LYS A 84 5.32 17.12 11.05
C LYS A 84 5.30 16.07 9.94
N LEU A 85 4.94 14.83 10.27
CA LEU A 85 4.81 13.76 9.29
C LEU A 85 3.75 14.08 8.22
N ASP A 86 2.60 14.59 8.63
CA ASP A 86 1.52 14.96 7.70
C ASP A 86 1.94 16.10 6.77
N TYR A 87 2.64 17.11 7.29
CA TYR A 87 3.18 18.18 6.47
C TYR A 87 4.14 17.64 5.40
N GLU A 88 5.10 16.81 5.81
CA GLU A 88 6.10 16.24 4.90
C GLU A 88 5.49 15.27 3.90
N PHE A 89 4.52 14.45 4.32
CA PHE A 89 3.77 13.57 3.44
C PHE A 89 3.02 14.36 2.37
N ASN A 90 2.28 15.41 2.76
CA ASN A 90 1.55 16.24 1.81
C ASN A 90 2.49 17.01 0.87
N SER A 91 3.65 17.45 1.36
CA SER A 91 4.69 18.08 0.55
C SER A 91 5.24 17.10 -0.49
N ALA A 92 5.63 15.90 -0.07
CA ALA A 92 6.16 14.85 -0.94
C ALA A 92 5.13 14.34 -1.97
N LEU A 93 3.84 14.35 -1.64
CA LEU A 93 2.77 13.97 -2.56
C LEU A 93 2.70 14.90 -3.79
N HIS A 94 3.02 16.19 -3.62
CA HIS A 94 2.97 17.19 -4.68
C HIS A 94 4.33 17.50 -5.29
N ASP A 95 5.40 16.84 -4.83
CA ASP A 95 6.77 17.04 -5.29
C ASP A 95 7.08 16.12 -6.49
N PRO A 96 7.27 16.66 -7.71
CA PRO A 96 7.54 15.85 -8.89
C PRO A 96 8.83 15.03 -8.79
N GLN A 97 9.85 15.54 -8.10
CA GLN A 97 11.12 14.84 -7.92
C GLN A 97 10.92 13.59 -7.06
N PHE A 98 10.18 13.72 -5.97
CA PHE A 98 9.86 12.59 -5.09
C PHE A 98 9.03 11.53 -5.81
N GLN A 99 8.03 11.94 -6.61
CA GLN A 99 7.22 10.99 -7.39
C GLN A 99 8.07 10.24 -8.41
N MET A 100 8.97 10.93 -9.13
CA MET A 100 9.89 10.30 -10.07
C MET A 100 10.80 9.27 -9.39
N GLU A 101 11.41 9.62 -8.26
CA GLU A 101 12.27 8.70 -7.51
C GLU A 101 11.49 7.49 -6.99
N LEU A 102 10.25 7.70 -6.54
CA LEU A 102 9.38 6.63 -6.05
C LEU A 102 8.98 5.69 -7.20
N GLU A 103 8.62 6.23 -8.35
CA GLU A 103 8.31 5.43 -9.55
C GLU A 103 9.49 4.57 -9.99
N VAL A 104 10.70 5.14 -10.01
CA VAL A 104 11.94 4.41 -10.29
C VAL A 104 12.15 3.30 -9.26
N ALA A 105 11.97 3.58 -7.97
CA ALA A 105 12.09 2.57 -6.93
C ALA A 105 11.05 1.44 -7.07
N LEU A 106 9.80 1.78 -7.39
CA LEU A 106 8.73 0.81 -7.60
C LEU A 106 8.98 -0.07 -8.84
N ARG A 107 9.48 0.51 -9.93
CA ARG A 107 9.79 -0.24 -11.15
C ARG A 107 11.04 -1.11 -10.97
N ASP A 108 12.16 -0.49 -10.62
CA ASP A 108 13.49 -1.13 -10.73
C ASP A 108 13.87 -1.94 -9.50
N TYR A 109 13.34 -1.59 -8.32
CA TYR A 109 13.62 -2.33 -7.09
C TYR A 109 12.48 -3.24 -6.64
N VAL A 110 11.23 -2.77 -6.71
CA VAL A 110 10.08 -3.59 -6.33
C VAL A 110 9.68 -4.56 -7.45
N GLY A 111 9.91 -4.21 -8.72
CA GLY A 111 9.54 -5.05 -9.87
C GLY A 111 8.12 -4.79 -10.38
N ARG A 112 7.62 -3.56 -10.25
CA ARG A 112 6.32 -3.17 -10.80
C ARG A 112 6.42 -2.84 -12.30
N GLU A 113 5.37 -3.04 -13.09
CA GLU A 113 4.03 -3.52 -12.71
C GLU A 113 3.94 -5.05 -12.56
N THR A 114 3.05 -5.51 -11.67
CA THR A 114 2.76 -6.94 -11.49
C THR A 114 1.67 -7.40 -12.47
N PRO A 115 1.76 -8.62 -13.04
CA PRO A 115 0.78 -9.11 -14.01
C PRO A 115 -0.58 -9.40 -13.36
N LEU A 116 -1.64 -9.29 -14.18
CA LEU A 116 -2.99 -9.77 -13.85
C LEU A 116 -3.20 -11.13 -14.51
N TYR A 117 -3.09 -12.20 -13.73
CA TYR A 117 -3.06 -13.57 -14.24
C TYR A 117 -4.48 -14.16 -14.35
N PHE A 118 -4.84 -14.66 -15.53
CA PHE A 118 -6.11 -15.36 -15.74
C PHE A 118 -6.03 -16.80 -15.22
N ALA A 119 -6.84 -17.14 -14.21
CA ALA A 119 -6.71 -18.40 -13.47
C ALA A 119 -7.63 -19.50 -14.03
N GLU A 120 -7.37 -19.97 -15.25
CA GLU A 120 -8.18 -20.96 -15.98
C GLU A 120 -8.61 -22.16 -15.12
N ARG A 121 -7.64 -22.86 -14.52
CA ARG A 121 -7.92 -24.05 -13.70
C ARG A 121 -8.81 -23.76 -12.49
N LEU A 122 -8.71 -22.56 -11.91
CA LEU A 122 -9.54 -22.16 -10.77
C LEU A 122 -10.96 -21.85 -11.23
N ILE A 123 -11.10 -21.19 -12.39
CA ILE A 123 -12.39 -20.92 -13.02
C ILE A 123 -13.09 -22.25 -13.35
N ASP A 124 -12.40 -23.20 -13.96
CA ASP A 124 -12.96 -24.52 -14.30
C ASP A 124 -13.37 -25.30 -13.04
N HIS A 125 -12.59 -25.21 -11.97
CA HIS A 125 -12.93 -25.82 -10.69
C HIS A 125 -14.27 -25.29 -10.15
N TYR A 126 -14.52 -23.98 -10.22
CA TYR A 126 -15.78 -23.41 -9.75
C TYR A 126 -16.94 -23.61 -10.73
N LYS A 127 -16.70 -23.52 -12.06
CA LYS A 127 -17.72 -23.75 -13.09
C LYS A 127 -18.20 -25.21 -13.07
N SER A 128 -17.30 -26.19 -12.89
CA SER A 128 -17.67 -27.61 -12.79
C SER A 128 -18.55 -27.91 -11.58
N ARG A 129 -18.37 -27.20 -10.47
CA ARG A 129 -19.19 -27.36 -9.25
C ARG A 129 -20.53 -26.61 -9.30
N ASN A 130 -20.72 -25.72 -10.28
CA ASN A 130 -21.90 -24.86 -10.36
C ASN A 130 -22.59 -24.93 -11.74
N ARG A 131 -22.76 -26.16 -12.27
CA ARG A 131 -23.49 -26.44 -13.53
C ARG A 131 -23.03 -25.56 -14.71
N GLY A 132 -21.72 -25.35 -14.83
CA GLY A 132 -21.12 -24.54 -15.89
C GLY A 132 -21.22 -23.02 -15.69
N LYS A 133 -21.77 -22.55 -14.57
CA LYS A 133 -21.90 -21.11 -14.27
C LYS A 133 -20.83 -20.66 -13.29
N GLY A 134 -20.13 -19.58 -13.60
CA GLY A 134 -19.16 -18.99 -12.70
C GLY A 134 -18.49 -17.77 -13.30
N PRO A 135 -17.94 -16.87 -12.45
CA PRO A 135 -17.22 -15.70 -12.91
C PRO A 135 -15.86 -16.10 -13.49
N ASP A 136 -15.30 -15.20 -14.29
CA ASP A 136 -13.90 -15.24 -14.64
C ASP A 136 -13.06 -14.71 -13.48
N ILE A 137 -11.97 -15.41 -13.16
CA ILE A 137 -11.13 -15.14 -11.99
C ILE A 137 -9.75 -14.72 -12.46
N TYR A 138 -9.36 -13.51 -12.05
CA TYR A 138 -8.04 -12.95 -12.30
C TYR A 138 -7.30 -12.76 -10.97
N LEU A 139 -6.01 -13.09 -10.94
CA LEU A 139 -5.14 -12.93 -9.78
C LEU A 139 -4.16 -11.79 -10.03
N LYS A 140 -4.26 -10.72 -9.23
CA LYS A 140 -3.25 -9.66 -9.23
C LYS A 140 -2.01 -10.16 -8.49
N ARG A 141 -0.91 -10.36 -9.24
CA ARG A 141 0.28 -11.07 -8.77
C ARG A 141 1.22 -10.23 -7.89
N GLU A 142 0.71 -9.66 -6.81
CA GLU A 142 1.52 -8.92 -5.82
C GLU A 142 2.49 -9.83 -5.02
N ASP A 143 2.37 -11.14 -5.18
CA ASP A 143 3.34 -12.14 -4.71
C ASP A 143 4.68 -12.07 -5.46
N LEU A 144 4.70 -11.49 -6.67
CA LEU A 144 5.92 -11.33 -7.48
C LEU A 144 6.73 -10.07 -7.13
N ASN A 145 6.20 -9.21 -6.26
CA ASN A 145 6.96 -8.05 -5.79
C ASN A 145 8.24 -8.52 -5.07
N HIS A 146 9.28 -7.71 -5.08
CA HIS A 146 10.45 -7.91 -4.22
C HIS A 146 10.02 -8.12 -2.76
N VAL A 147 10.64 -9.07 -2.05
CA VAL A 147 10.23 -9.57 -0.72
C VAL A 147 8.98 -10.49 -0.72
N GLY A 148 8.24 -10.59 -1.83
CA GLY A 148 7.15 -11.55 -2.02
C GLY A 148 5.79 -11.09 -1.48
N ALA A 149 5.61 -9.79 -1.24
CA ALA A 149 4.36 -9.24 -0.73
C ALA A 149 4.17 -7.77 -1.12
N HIS A 150 2.91 -7.33 -1.19
CA HIS A 150 2.52 -5.93 -1.45
C HIS A 150 3.04 -4.92 -0.40
N LYS A 151 3.53 -5.38 0.76
CA LYS A 151 3.98 -4.50 1.86
C LYS A 151 5.22 -3.68 1.51
N ILE A 152 6.03 -4.14 0.54
CA ILE A 152 7.20 -3.41 0.08
C ILE A 152 6.83 -2.07 -0.59
N ASN A 153 5.67 -1.98 -1.25
CA ASN A 153 5.18 -0.75 -1.88
C ASN A 153 5.07 0.40 -0.87
N ASN A 154 4.52 0.11 0.31
CA ASN A 154 4.40 1.09 1.38
C ASN A 154 5.73 1.30 2.10
N ALA A 155 6.47 0.22 2.38
CA ALA A 155 7.72 0.31 3.11
C ALA A 155 8.75 1.19 2.39
N ILE A 156 8.90 1.06 1.06
CA ILE A 156 9.85 1.88 0.30
C ILE A 156 9.46 3.36 0.32
N ALA A 157 8.19 3.69 0.09
CA ALA A 157 7.70 5.07 0.09
C ALA A 157 7.88 5.74 1.46
N GLN A 158 7.53 5.06 2.54
CA GLN A 158 7.70 5.58 3.90
C GLN A 158 9.18 5.73 4.28
N THR A 159 10.04 4.81 3.85
CA THR A 159 11.49 4.91 4.11
C THR A 159 12.12 6.06 3.32
N MET A 160 11.68 6.31 2.08
CA MET A 160 12.08 7.48 1.30
C MET A 160 11.62 8.79 1.96
N LEU A 161 10.37 8.83 2.45
CA LEU A 161 9.86 9.97 3.20
C LEU A 161 10.67 10.21 4.48
N ALA A 162 10.97 9.15 5.23
CA ALA A 162 11.79 9.24 6.42
C ALA A 162 13.21 9.76 6.11
N LYS A 163 13.80 9.34 4.99
CA LYS A 163 15.08 9.87 4.50
C LYS A 163 15.00 11.37 4.21
N ARG A 164 13.92 11.84 3.56
CA ARG A 164 13.64 13.27 3.31
C ARG A 164 13.52 14.07 4.62
N MET A 165 12.98 13.44 5.66
CA MET A 165 12.83 14.03 7.01
C MET A 165 14.12 13.98 7.85
N ASP A 166 15.25 13.57 7.28
CA ASP A 166 16.55 13.36 7.94
C ASP A 166 16.52 12.30 9.06
N CYS A 167 15.58 11.35 8.99
CA CYS A 167 15.49 10.24 9.93
C CYS A 167 16.62 9.25 9.67
N LYS A 168 17.46 9.00 10.68
CA LYS A 168 18.57 8.03 10.59
C LYS A 168 18.18 6.58 10.92
N ASN A 169 17.11 6.41 11.70
CA ASN A 169 16.69 5.11 12.22
C ASN A 169 15.19 4.92 12.04
N ILE A 170 14.81 3.78 11.49
CA ILE A 170 13.43 3.37 11.26
C ILE A 170 13.07 2.28 12.24
N ILE A 171 11.94 2.45 12.92
CA ILE A 171 11.40 1.50 13.87
C ILE A 171 10.11 0.90 13.30
N ALA A 172 10.01 -0.42 13.31
CA ALA A 172 8.78 -1.11 12.94
C ALA A 172 8.42 -2.16 13.98
N ALA A 173 7.13 -2.33 14.24
CA ALA A 173 6.61 -3.46 15.00
C ALA A 173 6.00 -4.48 14.02
N THR A 174 6.21 -5.77 14.27
CA THR A 174 5.68 -6.83 13.40
C THR A 174 5.17 -8.01 14.21
N GLY A 175 3.91 -8.36 14.00
CA GLY A 175 3.39 -9.70 14.32
C GLY A 175 3.49 -10.61 13.09
N ALA A 176 2.96 -10.15 11.95
CA ALA A 176 3.11 -10.82 10.65
C ALA A 176 4.41 -10.38 9.97
N VAL A 177 5.40 -11.28 9.97
CA VAL A 177 6.83 -11.01 9.68
C VAL A 177 7.13 -10.32 8.35
N GLN A 178 6.23 -10.43 7.37
CA GLN A 178 6.37 -9.82 6.05
C GLN A 178 6.53 -8.29 6.10
N HIS A 179 5.92 -7.61 7.08
CA HIS A 179 6.12 -6.16 7.22
C HIS A 179 7.56 -5.83 7.65
N GLY A 180 8.09 -6.55 8.66
CA GLY A 180 9.47 -6.36 9.12
C GLY A 180 10.50 -6.62 8.02
N VAL A 181 10.30 -7.67 7.21
CA VAL A 181 11.18 -7.96 6.06
C VAL A 181 11.14 -6.83 5.03
N ALA A 182 9.94 -6.35 4.67
CA ALA A 182 9.78 -5.25 3.72
C ALA A 182 10.46 -3.96 4.20
N THR A 183 10.29 -3.60 5.47
CA THR A 183 10.93 -2.42 6.07
C THR A 183 12.44 -2.57 6.13
N ALA A 184 12.96 -3.75 6.52
CA ALA A 184 14.39 -4.04 6.53
C ALA A 184 14.99 -3.91 5.12
N ALA A 185 14.33 -4.44 4.09
CA ALA A 185 14.79 -4.34 2.71
C ALA A 185 14.78 -2.90 2.18
N ALA A 186 13.77 -2.10 2.52
CA ALA A 186 13.72 -0.69 2.16
C ALA A 186 14.83 0.12 2.85
N CYS A 187 15.08 -0.14 4.15
CA CYS A 187 16.14 0.51 4.91
C CYS A 187 17.53 0.15 4.37
N ALA A 188 17.76 -1.12 4.05
CA ALA A 188 19.01 -1.58 3.44
C ALA A 188 19.31 -0.86 2.13
N LYS A 189 18.30 -0.70 1.24
CA LYS A 189 18.44 0.04 -0.02
C LYS A 189 18.82 1.51 0.20
N LEU A 190 18.25 2.15 1.22
CA LEU A 190 18.40 3.59 1.46
C LEU A 190 19.51 3.93 2.46
N SER A 191 20.26 2.92 2.93
CA SER A 191 21.32 3.07 3.93
C SER A 191 20.84 3.69 5.25
N LEU A 192 19.66 3.27 5.71
CA LEU A 192 19.09 3.66 7.01
C LEU A 192 19.21 2.53 8.03
N GLU A 193 19.37 2.88 9.31
CA GLU A 193 19.27 1.89 10.38
C GLU A 193 17.83 1.39 10.52
N CYS A 194 17.66 0.10 10.74
CA CYS A 194 16.35 -0.51 10.95
C CYS A 194 16.32 -1.29 12.26
N THR A 195 15.33 -1.01 13.10
CA THR A 195 15.02 -1.78 14.31
C THR A 195 13.62 -2.36 14.21
N VAL A 196 13.51 -3.69 14.27
CA VAL A 196 12.22 -4.39 14.18
C VAL A 196 11.88 -5.01 15.54
N PHE A 197 10.75 -4.62 16.11
CA PHE A 197 10.17 -5.23 17.30
C PHE A 197 9.29 -6.41 16.92
N MET A 198 9.58 -7.57 17.47
CA MET A 198 8.90 -8.83 17.14
C MET A 198 8.73 -9.70 18.38
N GLY A 199 7.55 -10.29 18.56
CA GLY A 199 7.29 -11.21 19.68
C GLY A 199 8.14 -12.48 19.61
N SER A 200 8.59 -13.00 20.75
CA SER A 200 9.44 -14.21 20.82
C SER A 200 8.79 -15.42 20.14
N LEU A 201 7.51 -15.64 20.38
CA LEU A 201 6.75 -16.75 19.78
C LEU A 201 6.68 -16.64 18.25
N ASP A 202 6.53 -15.43 17.71
CA ASP A 202 6.51 -15.23 16.25
C ASP A 202 7.90 -15.45 15.64
N MET A 203 8.97 -15.14 16.38
CA MET A 203 10.34 -15.40 15.93
C MET A 203 10.60 -16.90 15.79
N GLU A 204 10.14 -17.69 16.77
CA GLU A 204 10.23 -19.15 16.75
C GLU A 204 9.42 -19.76 15.60
N ARG A 205 8.22 -19.22 15.33
CA ARG A 205 7.34 -19.71 14.24
C ARG A 205 7.88 -19.41 12.85
N ARG A 206 8.73 -18.40 12.68
CA ARG A 206 9.15 -17.88 11.37
C ARG A 206 10.66 -17.57 11.31
N PRO A 207 11.52 -18.57 11.57
CA PRO A 207 12.97 -18.35 11.69
C PRO A 207 13.61 -17.88 10.38
N SER A 208 13.09 -18.31 9.22
CA SER A 208 13.61 -17.90 7.90
C SER A 208 13.48 -16.39 7.66
N ASN A 209 12.34 -15.80 8.03
CA ASN A 209 12.13 -14.37 7.87
C ASN A 209 12.95 -13.56 8.89
N VAL A 210 13.15 -14.09 10.11
CA VAL A 210 14.06 -13.52 11.11
C VAL A 210 15.49 -13.49 10.57
N LEU A 211 15.95 -14.59 9.97
CA LEU A 211 17.27 -14.67 9.36
C LEU A 211 17.42 -13.69 8.19
N LEU A 212 16.41 -13.60 7.32
CA LEU A 212 16.41 -12.65 6.21
C LEU A 212 16.50 -11.19 6.70
N MET A 213 15.74 -10.81 7.72
CA MET A 213 15.83 -9.47 8.33
C MET A 213 17.24 -9.18 8.87
N LYS A 214 17.89 -10.17 9.51
CA LYS A 214 19.28 -10.02 9.99
C LYS A 214 20.27 -9.85 8.83
N HIS A 215 20.12 -10.60 7.73
CA HIS A 215 20.96 -10.44 6.54
C HIS A 215 20.79 -9.09 5.86
N LEU A 216 19.58 -8.51 5.94
CA LEU A 216 19.30 -7.14 5.51
C LEU A 216 19.83 -6.07 6.49
N GLY A 217 20.50 -6.46 7.58
CA GLY A 217 21.11 -5.55 8.55
C GLY A 217 20.16 -5.00 9.62
N ALA A 218 18.93 -5.51 9.72
CA ALA A 218 17.97 -5.04 10.72
C ALA A 218 18.28 -5.61 12.12
N LYS A 219 18.16 -4.76 13.14
CA LYS A 219 18.26 -5.11 14.55
C LYS A 219 16.90 -5.61 15.05
N ILE A 220 16.78 -6.89 15.35
CA ILE A 220 15.53 -7.48 15.86
C ILE A 220 15.52 -7.43 17.39
N ARG A 221 14.45 -6.88 17.98
CA ARG A 221 14.28 -6.76 19.42
C ARG A 221 12.96 -7.40 19.87
N VAL A 222 12.99 -8.09 20.99
CA VAL A 222 11.79 -8.59 21.65
C VAL A 222 11.25 -7.49 22.56
N PRO A 223 9.96 -7.12 22.46
CA PRO A 223 9.33 -6.23 23.43
C PRO A 223 9.46 -6.82 24.83
N ARG A 224 10.01 -6.06 25.78
CA ARG A 224 9.98 -6.44 27.19
C ARG A 224 8.70 -5.86 27.78
N CYS A 225 7.80 -6.75 28.21
CA CYS A 225 6.65 -6.40 29.03
C CYS A 225 7.11 -6.01 30.44
#